data_AF-A0A8T3KTI4-F1
#
_entry.id   AF-A0A8T3KTI4-F1
#
_cell.length_a   1.000
_cell.length_b   1.000
_cell.length_c   1.000
_cell.angle_alpha   90.00
_cell.angle_beta   90.00
_cell.angle_gamma   90.00
#
_symmetry.space_group_name_H-M   'P 1'
#
loop_
_entity.id
_entity.type
_entity.pdbx_description
1 polymer ?
#
loop_
_entity_poly.entity_id
_entity_poly.type
_entity_poly.pdbx_seq_one_letter_code
_entity_poly.pdbx_strand_id
1 'polypeptide(L)'
;MRDSLQQFAAAVQHNCHISDAHHGAEYGLCTYLMKMREFYRWEKGLAYDVQLPKADIGDWLSEREALWGELDDVAFADLSLGGRVFDPFAVEEINRELEPLGLVYSAGYGVKNKPLFFLGHLERREEPGTVSVLVAGRELARDLAAPAAMIQGNRIYIRRESFRRLLWEKLESWRWRRPDNALGRAFACYDFEDDLDVSLDAMVENELNAVLLHEQGEYRVGKEVGNLWNEMVMSVIHTPAELMVRAVRDHWADCMVTLPALVKKADTASLHFYVGSFGGMRKTIFPALISAYDRWAATGDLSRLTRIAASGEQHWAHLGRRLLNLFDKYGDESAQPIAALVEQNKL
;
A
#
# COMPACT_ATOMS: atom_id res chain seq x y z
N MET A 1 -28.03 4.38 -18.23
CA MET A 1 -27.31 3.88 -17.03
C MET A 1 -25.91 3.38 -17.37
N ARG A 2 -25.73 2.47 -18.33
CA ARG A 2 -24.39 2.01 -18.77
C ARG A 2 -23.49 3.15 -19.27
N ASP A 3 -24.01 4.01 -20.15
CA ASP A 3 -23.21 5.12 -20.71
C ASP A 3 -22.80 6.14 -19.63
N SER A 4 -23.70 6.44 -18.68
CA SER A 4 -23.41 7.31 -17.54
C SER A 4 -22.32 6.74 -16.63
N LEU A 5 -22.26 5.42 -16.48
CA LEU A 5 -21.24 4.76 -15.65
C LEU A 5 -19.88 4.72 -16.34
N GLN A 6 -19.86 4.50 -17.66
CA GLN A 6 -18.64 4.60 -18.46
C GLN A 6 -18.07 6.01 -18.43
N GLN A 7 -18.91 7.04 -18.56
CA GLN A 7 -18.49 8.44 -18.42
C GLN A 7 -17.94 8.73 -17.03
N PHE A 8 -18.60 8.24 -15.97
CA PHE A 8 -18.11 8.39 -14.60
C PHE A 8 -16.74 7.73 -14.41
N ALA A 9 -16.56 6.48 -14.87
CA ALA A 9 -15.28 5.78 -14.79
C ALA A 9 -14.17 6.51 -15.57
N ALA A 10 -14.49 7.04 -16.76
CA ALA A 10 -13.55 7.84 -17.55
C ALA A 10 -13.17 9.15 -16.83
N ALA A 11 -14.11 9.81 -16.15
CA ALA A 11 -13.83 11.01 -15.36
C ALA A 11 -12.94 10.70 -14.15
N VAL A 12 -13.16 9.58 -13.47
CA VAL A 12 -12.26 9.11 -12.39
C VAL A 12 -10.86 8.83 -12.95
N GLN A 13 -10.76 8.12 -14.07
CA GLN A 13 -9.47 7.83 -14.70
C GLN A 13 -8.75 9.11 -15.18
N HIS A 14 -9.50 10.12 -15.61
CA HIS A 14 -8.95 11.43 -15.94
C HIS A 14 -8.31 12.10 -14.70
N ASN A 15 -8.98 12.06 -13.54
CA ASN A 15 -8.40 12.56 -12.29
C ASN A 15 -7.17 11.75 -11.84
N CYS A 16 -7.15 10.43 -12.08
CA CYS A 16 -5.93 9.63 -11.90
C CYS A 16 -4.78 10.14 -12.78
N HIS A 17 -5.05 10.45 -14.06
CA HIS A 17 -4.04 10.99 -14.97
C HIS A 17 -3.54 12.38 -14.58
N ILE A 18 -4.42 13.26 -14.09
CA ILE A 18 -4.01 14.56 -13.53
C ILE A 18 -3.06 14.35 -12.35
N SER A 19 -3.42 13.46 -11.41
CA SER A 19 -2.56 13.15 -10.26
C SER A 19 -1.21 12.56 -10.68
N ASP A 20 -1.22 11.63 -11.63
CA ASP A 20 0.02 11.02 -12.12
C ASP A 20 0.88 12.00 -12.93
N ALA A 21 0.28 12.96 -13.65
CA ALA A 21 1.00 14.01 -14.34
C ALA A 21 1.78 14.90 -13.34
N HIS A 22 1.11 15.36 -12.28
CA HIS A 22 1.71 16.24 -11.27
C HIS A 22 2.84 15.56 -10.46
N HIS A 23 2.81 14.23 -10.34
CA HIS A 23 3.72 13.48 -9.46
C HIS A 23 4.59 12.43 -10.18
N GLY A 24 4.46 12.27 -11.50
CA GLY A 24 5.16 11.23 -12.27
C GLY A 24 6.69 11.37 -12.22
N ALA A 25 7.18 12.61 -12.17
CA ALA A 25 8.60 12.95 -12.09
C ALA A 25 9.26 12.59 -10.74
N GLU A 26 8.48 12.19 -9.73
CA GLU A 26 9.02 11.85 -8.41
C GLU A 26 9.68 10.47 -8.35
N TYR A 27 9.47 9.62 -9.36
CA TYR A 27 10.06 8.31 -9.46
C TYR A 27 11.45 8.37 -10.11
N GLY A 28 12.40 7.58 -9.60
CA GLY A 28 13.61 7.29 -10.35
C GLY A 28 13.29 6.51 -11.63
N LEU A 29 14.07 6.72 -12.69
CA LEU A 29 13.80 6.19 -14.03
C LEU A 29 13.47 4.68 -14.06
N CYS A 30 14.24 3.84 -13.36
CA CYS A 30 13.99 2.39 -13.34
C CYS A 30 12.64 2.06 -12.70
N THR A 31 12.30 2.70 -11.58
CA THR A 31 11.02 2.51 -10.88
C THR A 31 9.86 3.00 -11.73
N TYR A 32 10.03 4.15 -12.37
CA TYR A 32 9.05 4.71 -13.29
C TYR A 32 8.73 3.74 -14.44
N LEU A 33 9.76 3.26 -15.15
CA LEU A 33 9.57 2.33 -16.27
C LEU A 33 8.93 1.01 -15.86
N MET A 34 9.28 0.46 -14.69
CA MET A 34 8.62 -0.73 -14.15
C MET A 34 7.12 -0.48 -13.89
N LYS A 35 6.78 0.65 -13.27
CA LYS A 35 5.38 1.02 -13.01
C LYS A 35 4.60 1.24 -14.30
N MET A 36 5.19 1.91 -15.30
CA MET A 36 4.56 2.16 -16.59
C MET A 36 4.29 0.86 -17.34
N ARG A 37 5.22 -0.10 -17.30
CA ARG A 37 5.02 -1.43 -17.88
C ARG A 37 3.81 -2.15 -17.27
N GLU A 38 3.68 -2.13 -15.94
CA GLU A 38 2.55 -2.76 -15.26
C GLU A 38 1.24 -1.99 -15.45
N PHE A 39 1.30 -0.67 -15.55
CA PHE A 39 0.14 0.16 -15.86
C PHE A 39 -0.37 -0.10 -17.29
N TYR A 40 0.52 -0.27 -18.26
CA TYR A 40 0.18 -0.73 -19.61
C TYR A 40 -0.53 -2.08 -19.60
N ARG A 41 0.00 -3.08 -18.86
CA ARG A 41 -0.66 -4.39 -18.73
C ARG A 41 -2.08 -4.26 -18.20
N TRP A 42 -2.27 -3.46 -17.15
CA TRP A 42 -3.58 -3.22 -16.55
C TRP A 42 -4.53 -2.57 -17.55
N GLU A 43 -4.13 -1.48 -18.18
CA GLU A 43 -5.00 -0.74 -19.12
C GLU A 43 -5.40 -1.59 -20.33
N LYS A 44 -4.50 -2.43 -20.84
CA LYS A 44 -4.76 -3.33 -21.96
C LYS A 44 -5.46 -4.63 -21.56
N GLY A 45 -5.68 -4.87 -20.26
CA GLY A 45 -6.30 -6.10 -19.76
C GLY A 45 -5.47 -7.36 -20.07
N LEU A 46 -4.14 -7.23 -20.12
CA LEU A 46 -3.24 -8.34 -20.45
C LEU A 46 -3.01 -9.25 -19.24
N ALA A 47 -2.87 -10.55 -19.52
CA ALA A 47 -2.45 -11.52 -18.52
C ALA A 47 -0.99 -11.31 -18.09
N TYR A 48 -0.60 -11.93 -16.99
CA TYR A 48 0.66 -11.68 -16.28
C TYR A 48 1.88 -12.26 -16.98
N ASP A 49 1.74 -13.44 -17.55
CA ASP A 49 2.77 -14.18 -18.29
C ASP A 49 2.99 -13.69 -19.72
N VAL A 50 2.08 -12.86 -20.25
CA VAL A 50 2.18 -12.28 -21.59
C VAL A 50 3.48 -11.49 -21.71
N GLN A 51 4.27 -11.80 -22.73
CA GLN A 51 5.43 -11.00 -23.12
C GLN A 51 4.96 -9.71 -23.77
N LEU A 52 5.52 -8.59 -23.33
CA LEU A 52 5.14 -7.28 -23.84
C LEU A 52 6.13 -6.84 -24.93
N PRO A 53 5.68 -6.61 -26.18
CA PRO A 53 6.55 -6.09 -27.23
C PRO A 53 7.10 -4.72 -26.85
N LYS A 54 8.41 -4.54 -27.00
CA LYS A 54 9.09 -3.28 -26.64
C LYS A 54 8.57 -2.08 -27.44
N ALA A 55 8.23 -2.28 -28.71
CA ALA A 55 7.68 -1.22 -29.57
C ALA A 55 6.34 -0.73 -29.03
N ASP A 56 5.39 -1.65 -28.79
CA ASP A 56 4.05 -1.32 -28.29
C ASP A 56 4.08 -0.57 -26.94
N ILE A 57 4.97 -0.98 -26.03
CA ILE A 57 5.16 -0.26 -24.76
C ILE A 57 5.76 1.13 -25.01
N GLY A 58 6.75 1.23 -25.91
CA GLY A 58 7.41 2.50 -26.23
C GLY A 58 6.48 3.52 -26.85
N ASP A 59 5.64 3.09 -27.81
CA ASP A 59 4.63 3.93 -28.45
C ASP A 59 3.59 4.38 -27.42
N TRP A 60 3.05 3.45 -26.63
CA TRP A 60 2.09 3.77 -25.57
C TRP A 60 2.67 4.68 -24.49
N LEU A 61 3.94 4.47 -24.09
CA LEU A 61 4.62 5.32 -23.11
C LEU A 61 4.71 6.75 -23.63
N SER A 62 5.06 6.92 -24.91
CA SER A 62 5.16 8.23 -25.56
C SER A 62 3.79 8.93 -25.61
N GLU A 63 2.73 8.20 -25.97
CA GLU A 63 1.36 8.71 -25.94
C GLU A 63 0.92 9.12 -24.53
N ARG A 64 1.27 8.31 -23.52
CA ARG A 64 0.94 8.57 -22.12
C ARG A 64 1.64 9.81 -21.58
N GLU A 65 2.92 9.96 -21.89
CA GLU A 65 3.72 11.11 -21.48
C GLU A 65 3.24 12.39 -22.18
N ALA A 66 2.85 12.31 -23.46
CA ALA A 66 2.23 13.43 -24.16
C ALA A 66 0.92 13.86 -23.49
N LEU A 67 0.04 12.90 -23.17
CA LEU A 67 -1.20 13.17 -22.45
C LEU A 67 -0.94 13.82 -21.08
N TRP A 68 0.00 13.28 -20.29
CA TRP A 68 0.32 13.86 -18.99
C TRP A 68 0.94 15.24 -19.09
N GLY A 69 1.71 15.53 -20.14
CA GLY A 69 2.19 16.87 -20.44
C GLY A 69 1.07 17.88 -20.70
N GLU A 70 -0.07 17.46 -21.25
CA GLU A 70 -1.25 18.32 -21.43
C GLU A 70 -2.07 18.53 -20.14
N LEU A 71 -1.87 17.67 -19.14
CA LEU A 71 -2.59 17.71 -17.86
C LEU A 71 -1.79 18.38 -16.74
N ASP A 72 -0.56 18.81 -17.04
CA ASP A 72 0.25 19.59 -16.11
C ASP A 72 -0.48 20.89 -15.76
N ASP A 73 -0.55 21.25 -14.47
CA ASP A 73 -1.33 22.37 -13.93
C ASP A 73 -2.88 22.32 -14.13
N VAL A 74 -3.45 21.20 -14.58
CA VAL A 74 -4.92 21.04 -14.66
C VAL A 74 -5.51 20.70 -13.30
N ALA A 75 -6.61 21.37 -12.91
CA ALA A 75 -7.34 21.05 -11.68
C ALA A 75 -8.17 19.76 -11.84
N PHE A 76 -8.37 19.04 -10.73
CA PHE A 76 -9.23 17.85 -10.74
C PHE A 76 -10.66 18.17 -11.20
N ALA A 77 -11.20 17.31 -12.05
CA ALA A 77 -12.54 17.43 -12.58
C ALA A 77 -13.58 16.94 -11.57
N ASP A 78 -14.72 17.64 -11.52
CA ASP A 78 -15.91 17.18 -10.83
C ASP A 78 -16.43 15.88 -11.44
N LEU A 79 -17.04 15.04 -10.60
CA LEU A 79 -17.56 13.73 -11.00
C LEU A 79 -19.09 13.78 -11.15
N SER A 80 -19.60 13.41 -12.32
CA SER A 80 -21.04 13.40 -12.60
C SER A 80 -21.63 12.00 -12.55
N LEU A 81 -22.61 11.78 -11.67
CA LEU A 81 -23.30 10.48 -11.52
C LEU A 81 -24.77 10.71 -11.17
N GLY A 82 -25.69 10.02 -11.87
CA GLY A 82 -27.13 10.11 -11.57
C GLY A 82 -27.73 11.51 -11.73
N GLY A 83 -27.15 12.35 -12.60
CA GLY A 83 -27.58 13.75 -12.79
C GLY A 83 -27.12 14.71 -11.69
N ARG A 84 -26.30 14.24 -10.75
CA ARG A 84 -25.64 15.05 -9.72
C ARG A 84 -24.16 15.23 -10.07
N VAL A 85 -23.59 16.33 -9.60
CA VAL A 85 -22.17 16.66 -9.73
C VAL A 85 -21.56 16.64 -8.33
N PHE A 86 -20.39 16.01 -8.20
CA PHE A 86 -19.69 15.82 -6.94
C PHE A 86 -18.27 16.35 -7.04
N ASP A 87 -17.79 16.98 -5.97
CA ASP A 87 -16.35 17.21 -5.77
C ASP A 87 -15.64 15.84 -5.75
N PRO A 88 -14.45 15.69 -6.38
CA PRO A 88 -13.78 14.40 -6.49
C PRO A 88 -13.38 13.80 -5.13
N PHE A 89 -13.28 14.59 -4.06
CA PHE A 89 -13.00 14.13 -2.70
C PHE A 89 -14.27 13.90 -1.87
N ALA A 90 -15.47 14.06 -2.43
CA ALA A 90 -16.76 13.76 -1.79
C ALA A 90 -17.05 12.24 -1.73
N VAL A 91 -16.09 11.47 -1.20
CA VAL A 91 -16.03 10.00 -1.25
C VAL A 91 -17.29 9.35 -0.67
N GLU A 92 -17.79 9.82 0.47
CA GLU A 92 -18.99 9.26 1.10
C GLU A 92 -20.27 9.53 0.30
N GLU A 93 -20.34 10.65 -0.41
CA GLU A 93 -21.50 10.99 -1.24
C GLU A 93 -21.53 10.15 -2.51
N ILE A 94 -20.36 10.03 -3.14
CA ILE A 94 -20.18 9.24 -4.35
C ILE A 94 -20.47 7.77 -4.08
N ASN A 95 -19.94 7.21 -2.98
CA ASN A 95 -20.19 5.80 -2.64
C ASN A 95 -21.66 5.50 -2.32
N ARG A 96 -22.43 6.46 -1.76
CA ARG A 96 -23.87 6.27 -1.56
C ARG A 96 -24.63 6.00 -2.86
N GLU A 97 -24.18 6.58 -3.97
CA GLU A 97 -24.75 6.35 -5.31
C GLU A 97 -24.19 5.09 -5.99
N LEU A 98 -22.92 4.73 -5.70
CA LEU A 98 -22.23 3.60 -6.32
C LEU A 98 -22.50 2.25 -5.64
N GLU A 99 -22.73 2.22 -4.32
CA GLU A 99 -22.97 0.99 -3.56
C GLU A 99 -24.13 0.15 -4.14
N PRO A 100 -25.31 0.71 -4.49
CA PRO A 100 -26.39 -0.04 -5.13
C PRO A 100 -26.03 -0.60 -6.52
N LEU A 101 -24.98 -0.06 -7.15
CA LEU A 101 -24.48 -0.50 -8.46
C LEU A 101 -23.37 -1.55 -8.33
N GLY A 102 -23.01 -1.96 -7.11
CA GLY A 102 -21.92 -2.91 -6.86
C GLY A 102 -20.54 -2.33 -7.14
N LEU A 103 -20.36 -1.03 -6.94
CA LEU A 103 -19.10 -0.33 -7.15
C LEU A 103 -18.63 0.37 -5.87
N VAL A 104 -17.32 0.62 -5.80
CA VAL A 104 -16.68 1.38 -4.73
C VAL A 104 -15.67 2.36 -5.31
N TYR A 105 -15.69 3.57 -4.79
CA TYR A 105 -14.80 4.67 -5.12
C TYR A 105 -13.99 5.09 -3.90
N SER A 106 -12.77 5.55 -4.11
CA SER A 106 -12.03 6.26 -3.06
C SER A 106 -11.16 7.34 -3.66
N ALA A 107 -11.03 8.43 -2.90
CA ALA A 107 -10.13 9.52 -3.16
C ALA A 107 -9.43 9.93 -1.86
N GLY A 108 -8.13 10.19 -1.90
CA GLY A 108 -7.36 10.59 -0.71
C GLY A 108 -5.95 11.01 -1.05
N TYR A 109 -5.09 11.12 -0.04
CA TYR A 109 -3.70 11.53 -0.21
C TYR A 109 -2.77 10.42 0.27
N GLY A 110 -1.84 10.02 -0.59
CA GLY A 110 -0.83 9.00 -0.32
C GLY A 110 0.51 9.57 0.16
N VAL A 111 1.57 8.82 -0.10
CA VAL A 111 2.95 9.21 0.19
C VAL A 111 3.29 10.52 -0.52
N LYS A 112 4.06 11.39 0.15
CA LYS A 112 4.38 12.76 -0.29
C LYS A 112 3.17 13.62 -0.67
N ASN A 113 2.01 13.33 -0.07
CA ASN A 113 0.77 14.04 -0.31
C ASN A 113 0.28 13.98 -1.78
N LYS A 114 0.65 12.92 -2.53
CA LYS A 114 0.09 12.66 -3.86
C LYS A 114 -1.41 12.31 -3.74
N PRO A 115 -2.33 13.01 -4.42
CA PRO A 115 -3.73 12.61 -4.51
C PRO A 115 -3.86 11.22 -5.16
N LEU A 116 -4.77 10.38 -4.69
CA LEU A 116 -5.00 9.04 -5.26
C LEU A 116 -6.49 8.84 -5.47
N PHE A 117 -6.84 8.26 -6.61
CA PHE A 117 -8.21 7.99 -7.02
C PHE A 117 -8.30 6.55 -7.54
N PHE A 118 -9.37 5.85 -7.16
CA PHE A 118 -9.69 4.60 -7.83
C PHE A 118 -11.20 4.36 -7.86
N LEU A 119 -11.62 3.57 -8.84
CA LEU A 119 -12.98 3.04 -8.96
C LEU A 119 -12.87 1.53 -9.25
N GLY A 120 -13.62 0.71 -8.54
CA GLY A 120 -13.64 -0.74 -8.77
C GLY A 120 -14.97 -1.38 -8.42
N HIS A 121 -15.10 -2.64 -8.81
CA HIS A 121 -16.22 -3.48 -8.40
C HIS A 121 -16.12 -3.80 -6.91
N LEU A 122 -17.19 -3.57 -6.16
CA LEU A 122 -17.27 -3.96 -4.76
C LEU A 122 -17.55 -5.47 -4.67
N GLU A 123 -16.55 -6.23 -4.24
CA GLU A 123 -16.68 -7.69 -4.07
C GLU A 123 -17.19 -8.07 -2.70
N ARG A 124 -16.66 -7.42 -1.64
CA ARG A 124 -17.00 -7.71 -0.26
C ARG A 124 -17.04 -6.45 0.58
N ARG A 125 -17.97 -6.42 1.53
CA ARG A 125 -17.99 -5.47 2.63
C ARG A 125 -18.01 -6.24 3.95
N GLU A 126 -17.18 -5.81 4.88
CA GLU A 126 -17.17 -6.32 6.25
C GLU A 126 -17.19 -5.18 7.24
N GLU A 127 -17.66 -5.47 8.45
CA GLU A 127 -17.71 -4.53 9.56
C GLU A 127 -17.07 -5.18 10.81
N PRO A 128 -15.73 -5.41 10.83
CA PRO A 128 -15.04 -5.92 12.01
C PRO A 128 -14.98 -4.85 13.11
N GLY A 129 -16.10 -4.68 13.83
CA GLY A 129 -16.21 -3.73 14.94
C GLY A 129 -16.55 -2.31 14.47
N THR A 130 -15.64 -1.35 14.69
CA THR A 130 -15.87 0.09 14.41
C THR A 130 -15.32 0.56 13.06
N VAL A 131 -14.69 -0.34 12.31
CA VAL A 131 -14.06 -0.06 11.01
C VAL A 131 -14.81 -0.82 9.92
N SER A 132 -15.13 -0.14 8.83
CA SER A 132 -15.72 -0.76 7.65
C SER A 132 -14.61 -1.17 6.68
N VAL A 133 -14.60 -2.41 6.22
CA VAL A 133 -13.64 -2.91 5.24
C VAL A 133 -14.37 -3.10 3.91
N LEU A 134 -13.89 -2.43 2.86
CA LEU A 134 -14.41 -2.54 1.50
C LEU A 134 -13.35 -3.20 0.62
N VAL A 135 -13.66 -4.39 0.10
CA VAL A 135 -12.79 -5.13 -0.81
C VAL A 135 -13.24 -4.86 -2.24
N ALA A 136 -12.42 -4.13 -2.98
CA ALA A 136 -12.56 -3.88 -4.40
C ALA A 136 -11.89 -5.00 -5.20
N GLY A 137 -12.60 -5.54 -6.20
CA GLY A 137 -12.14 -6.51 -7.17
C GLY A 137 -11.48 -5.85 -8.38
N ARG A 138 -12.03 -6.13 -9.56
CA ARG A 138 -11.63 -5.51 -10.82
C ARG A 138 -11.78 -3.99 -10.77
N GLU A 139 -10.73 -3.30 -11.17
CA GLU A 139 -10.66 -1.85 -11.19
C GLU A 139 -11.09 -1.31 -12.56
N LEU A 140 -11.89 -0.25 -12.52
CA LEU A 140 -12.38 0.49 -13.70
C LEU A 140 -11.55 1.75 -13.95
N ALA A 141 -10.93 2.29 -12.91
CA ALA A 141 -10.01 3.41 -12.98
C ALA A 141 -8.98 3.32 -11.84
N ARG A 142 -7.73 3.70 -12.11
CA ARG A 142 -6.66 3.80 -11.11
C ARG A 142 -5.53 4.73 -11.54
N ASP A 143 -4.81 5.24 -10.54
CA ASP A 143 -3.50 5.83 -10.72
C ASP A 143 -2.42 4.79 -11.11
N LEU A 144 -1.29 5.31 -11.60
CA LEU A 144 -0.01 4.60 -11.72
C LEU A 144 0.40 4.02 -10.36
N ALA A 145 0.27 4.83 -9.31
CA ALA A 145 0.44 4.42 -7.92
C ALA A 145 -0.81 3.67 -7.42
N ALA A 146 -0.74 2.35 -7.35
CA ALA A 146 -1.88 1.54 -6.92
C ALA A 146 -1.58 0.80 -5.60
N PRO A 147 -1.72 1.47 -4.44
CA PRO A 147 -1.54 0.80 -3.15
C PRO A 147 -2.58 -0.33 -2.98
N ALA A 148 -2.15 -1.45 -2.42
CA ALA A 148 -3.00 -2.62 -2.21
C ALA A 148 -4.09 -2.41 -1.16
N ALA A 149 -3.83 -1.54 -0.19
CA ALA A 149 -4.82 -1.10 0.77
C ALA A 149 -4.54 0.34 1.22
N MET A 150 -5.56 0.96 1.79
CA MET A 150 -5.46 2.27 2.42
C MET A 150 -6.58 2.46 3.44
N ILE A 151 -6.31 3.32 4.42
CA ILE A 151 -7.28 3.74 5.41
C ILE A 151 -7.71 5.19 5.22
N GLN A 152 -9.02 5.43 5.32
CA GLN A 152 -9.63 6.76 5.29
C GLN A 152 -10.70 6.86 6.37
N GLY A 153 -10.45 7.68 7.39
CA GLY A 153 -11.35 7.79 8.54
C GLY A 153 -11.50 6.45 9.26
N ASN A 154 -12.69 5.86 9.20
CA ASN A 154 -12.99 4.53 9.75
C ASN A 154 -13.23 3.48 8.65
N ARG A 155 -12.77 3.72 7.42
CA ARG A 155 -12.91 2.82 6.28
C ARG A 155 -11.54 2.32 5.83
N ILE A 156 -11.41 1.01 5.63
CA ILE A 156 -10.26 0.38 5.00
C ILE A 156 -10.70 -0.05 3.60
N TYR A 157 -10.01 0.44 2.58
CA TYR A 157 -10.17 -0.02 1.21
C TYR A 157 -9.08 -1.04 0.91
N ILE A 158 -9.47 -2.23 0.49
CA ILE A 158 -8.58 -3.28 0.01
C ILE A 158 -8.79 -3.42 -1.49
N ARG A 159 -7.73 -3.32 -2.28
CA ARG A 159 -7.75 -3.37 -3.73
C ARG A 159 -7.17 -4.69 -4.20
N ARG A 160 -8.03 -5.71 -4.35
CA ARG A 160 -7.64 -7.10 -4.63
C ARG A 160 -6.89 -7.23 -5.95
N GLU A 161 -7.34 -6.58 -7.03
CA GLU A 161 -6.62 -6.59 -8.31
C GLU A 161 -5.23 -5.95 -8.18
N SER A 162 -5.13 -4.77 -7.53
CA SER A 162 -3.86 -4.10 -7.29
C SER A 162 -2.92 -4.94 -6.42
N PHE A 163 -3.44 -5.62 -5.39
CA PHE A 163 -2.65 -6.52 -4.57
C PHE A 163 -2.15 -7.73 -5.35
N ARG A 164 -3.00 -8.35 -6.18
CA ARG A 164 -2.61 -9.45 -7.07
C ARG A 164 -1.47 -9.03 -8.01
N ARG A 165 -1.56 -7.84 -8.59
CA ARG A 165 -0.50 -7.26 -9.44
C ARG A 165 0.79 -7.01 -8.67
N LEU A 166 0.71 -6.48 -7.45
CA LEU A 166 1.88 -6.30 -6.58
C LEU A 166 2.58 -7.63 -6.27
N LEU A 167 1.82 -8.70 -5.99
CA LEU A 167 2.38 -10.03 -5.75
C LEU A 167 3.06 -10.60 -6.99
N TRP A 168 2.44 -10.41 -8.17
CA TRP A 168 3.08 -10.76 -9.44
C TRP A 168 4.40 -10.01 -9.66
N GLU A 169 4.44 -8.69 -9.47
CA GLU A 169 5.67 -7.90 -9.64
C GLU A 169 6.80 -8.39 -8.72
N LYS A 170 6.44 -8.76 -7.48
CA LYS A 170 7.37 -9.36 -6.51
C LYS A 170 7.88 -10.73 -6.98
N LEU A 171 7.00 -11.58 -7.51
CA LEU A 171 7.35 -12.90 -8.02
C LEU A 171 8.25 -12.79 -9.25
N GLU A 172 7.89 -11.95 -10.22
CA GLU A 172 8.67 -11.71 -11.44
C GLU A 172 10.07 -11.21 -11.10
N SER A 173 10.17 -10.24 -10.19
CA SER A 173 11.45 -9.71 -9.72
C SER A 173 12.30 -10.76 -9.00
N TRP A 174 11.68 -11.59 -8.16
CA TRP A 174 12.38 -12.67 -7.45
C TRP A 174 12.91 -13.74 -8.42
N ARG A 175 12.14 -14.10 -9.46
CA ARG A 175 12.50 -15.11 -10.47
C ARG A 175 13.80 -14.81 -11.21
N TRP A 176 14.23 -13.55 -11.27
CA TRP A 176 15.49 -13.18 -11.95
C TRP A 176 16.74 -13.78 -11.30
N ARG A 177 16.73 -13.98 -9.98
CA ARG A 177 17.88 -14.53 -9.24
C ARG A 177 17.54 -15.70 -8.34
N ARG A 178 16.25 -15.93 -8.07
CA ARG A 178 15.73 -16.93 -7.14
C ARG A 178 16.53 -17.02 -5.82
N PRO A 179 16.79 -15.88 -5.14
CA PRO A 179 17.57 -15.89 -3.90
C PRO A 179 16.82 -16.69 -2.83
N ASP A 180 17.58 -17.44 -2.01
CA ASP A 180 17.04 -18.10 -0.82
C ASP A 180 16.77 -17.06 0.29
N ASN A 181 15.57 -16.49 0.29
CA ASN A 181 15.15 -15.47 1.23
C ASN A 181 13.69 -15.68 1.65
N ALA A 182 13.20 -14.83 2.57
CA ALA A 182 11.84 -14.96 3.09
C ALA A 182 10.76 -14.89 2.00
N LEU A 183 10.92 -13.99 1.02
CA LEU A 183 9.96 -13.87 -0.07
C LEU A 183 9.95 -15.13 -0.97
N GLY A 184 11.12 -15.69 -1.28
CA GLY A 184 11.23 -16.96 -2.01
C GLY A 184 10.59 -18.13 -1.26
N ARG A 185 10.76 -18.19 0.06
CA ARG A 185 10.10 -19.18 0.92
C ARG A 185 8.57 -19.00 0.96
N ALA A 186 8.08 -17.77 0.90
CA ALA A 186 6.65 -17.49 0.74
C ALA A 186 6.13 -18.03 -0.59
N PHE A 187 6.84 -17.77 -1.70
CA PHE A 187 6.44 -18.26 -3.01
C PHE A 187 6.49 -19.79 -3.11
N ALA A 188 7.45 -20.43 -2.46
CA ALA A 188 7.56 -21.89 -2.40
C ALA A 188 6.39 -22.58 -1.67
N CYS A 189 5.50 -21.83 -1.01
CA CYS A 189 4.27 -22.35 -0.43
C CYS A 189 3.14 -22.54 -1.47
N TYR A 190 3.35 -22.11 -2.72
CA TYR A 190 2.38 -22.15 -3.81
C TYR A 190 3.03 -22.73 -5.08
N ASP A 191 2.20 -23.22 -6.01
CA ASP A 191 2.65 -23.88 -7.25
C ASP A 191 2.73 -22.91 -8.44
N PHE A 192 3.64 -21.93 -8.34
CA PHE A 192 3.79 -20.92 -9.39
C PHE A 192 4.41 -21.44 -10.70
N GLU A 193 4.95 -22.65 -10.71
CA GLU A 193 5.58 -23.23 -11.90
C GLU A 193 4.53 -23.91 -12.80
N ASP A 194 3.58 -24.66 -12.21
CA ASP A 194 2.55 -25.39 -12.96
C ASP A 194 1.19 -24.66 -13.02
N ASP A 195 0.85 -23.80 -12.05
CA ASP A 195 -0.43 -23.09 -12.02
C ASP A 195 -0.31 -21.65 -11.47
N LEU A 196 0.12 -20.73 -12.35
CA LEU A 196 0.36 -19.33 -12.00
C LEU A 196 -0.88 -18.61 -11.47
N ASP A 197 -2.01 -18.70 -12.18
CA ASP A 197 -3.19 -17.91 -11.84
C ASP A 197 -3.87 -18.41 -10.56
N VAL A 198 -4.00 -19.72 -10.39
CA VAL A 198 -4.55 -20.29 -9.15
C VAL A 198 -3.63 -20.00 -7.96
N SER A 199 -2.31 -20.09 -8.15
CA SER A 199 -1.34 -19.76 -7.10
C SER A 199 -1.35 -18.29 -6.72
N LEU A 200 -1.49 -17.38 -7.69
CA LEU A 200 -1.66 -15.95 -7.41
C LEU A 200 -2.95 -15.69 -6.64
N ASP A 201 -4.07 -16.30 -7.04
CA ASP A 201 -5.34 -16.13 -6.34
C ASP A 201 -5.27 -16.68 -4.91
N ALA A 202 -4.70 -17.87 -4.71
CA ALA A 202 -4.50 -18.45 -3.40
C ALA A 202 -3.62 -17.58 -2.49
N MET A 203 -2.52 -17.04 -3.04
CA MET A 203 -1.64 -16.14 -2.30
C MET A 203 -2.33 -14.81 -1.97
N VAL A 204 -3.12 -14.25 -2.90
CA VAL A 204 -3.95 -13.06 -2.63
C VAL A 204 -4.86 -13.34 -1.44
N GLU A 205 -5.67 -14.40 -1.49
CA GLU A 205 -6.63 -14.71 -0.42
C GLU A 205 -5.94 -14.91 0.94
N ASN A 206 -4.77 -15.56 0.97
CA ASN A 206 -4.04 -15.77 2.21
C ASN A 206 -3.46 -14.46 2.76
N GLU A 207 -2.78 -13.69 1.90
CA GLU A 207 -2.02 -12.52 2.33
C GLU A 207 -2.87 -11.25 2.47
N LEU A 208 -4.10 -11.22 1.95
CA LEU A 208 -5.08 -10.17 2.22
C LEU A 208 -5.34 -10.00 3.72
N ASN A 209 -5.30 -11.09 4.48
CA ASN A 209 -5.43 -11.02 5.94
C ASN A 209 -4.26 -10.27 6.59
N ALA A 210 -3.03 -10.45 6.10
CA ALA A 210 -1.87 -9.72 6.62
C ALA A 210 -1.97 -8.22 6.32
N VAL A 211 -2.45 -7.87 5.12
CA VAL A 211 -2.72 -6.47 4.74
C VAL A 211 -3.81 -5.87 5.63
N LEU A 212 -4.93 -6.57 5.83
CA LEU A 212 -6.01 -6.10 6.71
C LEU A 212 -5.53 -5.88 8.15
N LEU A 213 -4.73 -6.81 8.70
CA LEU A 213 -4.17 -6.68 10.04
C LEU A 213 -3.26 -5.44 10.17
N HIS A 214 -2.46 -5.16 9.14
CA HIS A 214 -1.63 -3.96 9.09
C HIS A 214 -2.47 -2.68 9.13
N GLU A 215 -3.50 -2.57 8.28
CA GLU A 215 -4.39 -1.41 8.25
C GLU A 215 -5.16 -1.24 9.58
N GLN A 216 -5.56 -2.34 10.22
CA GLN A 216 -6.15 -2.32 11.57
C GLN A 216 -5.17 -1.84 12.63
N GLY A 217 -3.89 -2.21 12.53
CA GLY A 217 -2.81 -1.69 13.37
C GLY A 217 -2.63 -0.19 13.18
N GLU A 218 -2.54 0.26 11.93
CA GLU A 218 -2.42 1.68 11.56
C GLU A 218 -3.58 2.51 12.08
N TYR A 219 -4.81 1.98 12.00
CA TYR A 219 -5.99 2.61 12.60
C TYR A 219 -5.83 2.80 14.11
N ARG A 220 -5.43 1.76 14.84
CA ARG A 220 -5.30 1.80 16.31
C ARG A 220 -4.22 2.76 16.74
N VAL A 221 -3.05 2.71 16.10
CA VAL A 221 -1.96 3.66 16.36
C VAL A 221 -2.41 5.08 16.04
N GLY A 222 -3.07 5.30 14.90
CA GLY A 222 -3.62 6.60 14.51
C GLY A 222 -4.60 7.19 15.54
N LYS A 223 -5.44 6.35 16.15
CA LYS A 223 -6.34 6.75 17.25
C LYS A 223 -5.58 7.17 18.51
N GLU A 224 -4.41 6.60 18.76
CA GLU A 224 -3.60 6.90 19.93
C GLU A 224 -2.77 8.19 19.75
N VAL A 225 -2.13 8.37 18.59
CA VAL A 225 -1.25 9.52 18.32
C VAL A 225 -2.00 10.75 17.83
N GLY A 226 -3.19 10.57 17.26
CA GLY A 226 -4.02 11.66 16.73
C GLY A 226 -3.38 12.42 15.56
N ASN A 227 -3.91 13.61 15.29
CA ASN A 227 -3.51 14.43 14.14
C ASN A 227 -2.07 14.97 14.25
N LEU A 228 -1.54 15.08 15.48
CA LEU A 228 -0.18 15.56 15.73
C LEU A 228 0.88 14.73 15.01
N TRP A 229 0.62 13.43 14.81
CA TRP A 229 1.51 12.59 14.00
C TRP A 229 1.57 13.01 12.55
N ASN A 230 0.43 13.35 11.94
CA ASN A 230 0.37 13.78 10.55
C ASN A 230 1.05 15.16 10.40
N GLU A 231 0.84 16.07 11.35
CA GLU A 231 1.55 17.36 11.42
C GLU A 231 3.07 17.17 11.49
N MET A 232 3.54 16.26 12.37
CA MET A 232 4.96 15.91 12.46
C MET A 232 5.50 15.31 11.15
N VAL A 233 4.76 14.40 10.50
CA VAL A 233 5.20 13.82 9.22
C VAL A 233 5.33 14.90 8.15
N MET A 234 4.41 15.87 8.13
CA MET A 234 4.45 16.99 7.18
C MET A 234 5.61 17.95 7.44
N SER A 235 5.99 18.18 8.70
CA SER A 235 7.13 19.06 9.03
C SER A 235 8.49 18.46 8.65
N VAL A 236 8.57 17.13 8.50
CA VAL A 236 9.81 16.43 8.14
C VAL A 236 9.81 15.87 6.71
N ILE A 237 8.82 16.22 5.89
CA ILE A 237 8.70 15.73 4.51
C ILE A 237 9.97 16.03 3.70
N HIS A 238 10.34 15.13 2.78
CA HIS A 238 11.55 15.22 1.96
C HIS A 238 12.88 15.13 2.72
N THR A 239 12.85 14.78 4.02
CA THR A 239 14.05 14.49 4.81
C THR A 239 14.16 12.98 5.11
N PRO A 240 15.35 12.46 5.50
CA PRO A 240 15.47 11.08 5.96
C PRO A 240 14.57 10.74 7.16
N ALA A 241 14.21 11.74 7.98
CA ALA A 241 13.35 11.57 9.14
C ALA A 241 11.93 11.16 8.74
N GLU A 242 11.44 11.57 7.56
CA GLU A 242 10.13 11.12 7.06
C GLU A 242 10.05 9.59 6.97
N LEU A 243 11.07 8.96 6.37
CA LEU A 243 11.14 7.51 6.21
C LEU A 243 11.22 6.80 7.56
N MET A 244 11.95 7.39 8.51
CA MET A 244 12.12 6.86 9.86
C MET A 244 10.83 6.92 10.67
N VAL A 245 10.16 8.08 10.68
CA VAL A 245 8.88 8.27 11.37
C VAL A 245 7.84 7.29 10.82
N ARG A 246 7.68 7.21 9.50
CA ARG A 246 6.75 6.24 8.88
C ARG A 246 7.09 4.79 9.27
N ALA A 247 8.37 4.40 9.23
CA ALA A 247 8.77 3.06 9.65
C ALA A 247 8.49 2.76 11.13
N VAL A 248 8.66 3.73 12.03
CA VAL A 248 8.30 3.58 13.46
C VAL A 248 6.79 3.35 13.62
N ARG A 249 5.96 4.08 12.86
CA ARG A 249 4.50 3.88 12.87
C ARG A 249 4.10 2.49 12.38
N ASP A 250 4.63 2.06 11.23
CA ASP A 250 4.40 0.74 10.68
C ASP A 250 4.80 -0.36 11.70
N HIS A 251 5.95 -0.24 12.36
CA HIS A 251 6.37 -1.23 13.35
C HIS A 251 5.49 -1.24 14.59
N TRP A 252 5.01 -0.08 15.02
CA TRP A 252 4.08 -0.01 16.12
C TRP A 252 2.77 -0.72 15.75
N ALA A 253 2.20 -0.40 14.59
CA ALA A 253 1.00 -1.05 14.06
C ALA A 253 1.17 -2.57 13.95
N ASP A 254 2.28 -3.01 13.37
CA ASP A 254 2.54 -4.43 13.15
C ASP A 254 2.82 -5.20 14.44
N CYS A 255 3.58 -4.64 15.37
CA CYS A 255 3.83 -5.30 16.65
C CYS A 255 2.59 -5.33 17.54
N MET A 256 1.67 -4.36 17.40
CA MET A 256 0.41 -4.34 18.13
C MET A 256 -0.62 -5.33 17.56
N VAL A 257 -0.69 -5.49 16.23
CA VAL A 257 -1.77 -6.24 15.56
C VAL A 257 -1.24 -7.34 14.64
N THR A 258 -0.51 -6.98 13.60
CA THR A 258 -0.12 -7.90 12.51
C THR A 258 0.70 -9.09 13.00
N LEU A 259 1.87 -8.85 13.56
CA LEU A 259 2.82 -9.89 13.94
C LEU A 259 2.28 -10.81 15.04
N PRO A 260 1.65 -10.32 16.14
CA PRO A 260 1.00 -11.20 17.10
C PRO A 260 -0.07 -12.11 16.48
N ALA A 261 -0.89 -11.59 15.57
CA ALA A 261 -1.94 -12.36 14.92
C ALA A 261 -1.37 -13.43 13.98
N LEU A 262 -0.36 -13.09 13.17
CA LEU A 262 0.33 -14.04 12.30
C LEU A 262 1.02 -15.16 13.10
N VAL A 263 1.73 -14.80 14.18
CA VAL A 263 2.39 -15.77 15.07
C VAL A 263 1.37 -16.68 15.75
N LYS A 264 0.23 -16.14 16.20
CA LYS A 264 -0.84 -16.91 16.83
C LYS A 264 -1.48 -17.91 15.86
N LYS A 265 -1.68 -17.52 14.60
CA LYS A 265 -2.20 -18.41 13.55
C LYS A 265 -1.16 -19.46 13.12
N ALA A 266 0.13 -19.20 13.37
CA ALA A 266 1.25 -20.01 12.91
C ALA A 266 1.24 -20.23 11.39
N ASP A 267 0.79 -19.22 10.64
CA ASP A 267 0.68 -19.27 9.19
C ASP A 267 2.07 -19.10 8.55
N THR A 268 2.65 -20.21 8.09
CA THR A 268 4.01 -20.25 7.55
C THR A 268 4.16 -19.35 6.32
N ALA A 269 3.21 -19.40 5.38
CA ALA A 269 3.26 -18.61 4.16
C ALA A 269 3.21 -17.11 4.49
N SER A 270 2.29 -16.71 5.38
CA SER A 270 2.17 -15.31 5.77
C SER A 270 3.34 -14.78 6.59
N LEU A 271 3.95 -15.61 7.46
CA LEU A 271 5.16 -15.20 8.18
C LEU A 271 6.34 -14.97 7.23
N HIS A 272 6.51 -15.85 6.22
CA HIS A 272 7.49 -15.64 5.16
C HIS A 272 7.18 -14.39 4.33
N PHE A 273 5.92 -14.19 3.95
CA PHE A 273 5.50 -13.03 3.15
C PHE A 273 5.68 -11.71 3.90
N TYR A 274 5.26 -11.65 5.16
CA TYR A 274 5.41 -10.47 6.04
C TYR A 274 6.87 -10.04 6.14
N VAL A 275 7.78 -10.97 6.47
CA VAL A 275 9.22 -10.65 6.57
C VAL A 275 9.85 -10.43 5.18
N GLY A 276 9.39 -11.15 4.15
CA GLY A 276 9.86 -10.99 2.77
C GLY A 276 9.48 -9.64 2.15
N SER A 277 8.38 -9.04 2.59
CA SER A 277 7.95 -7.70 2.20
C SER A 277 8.59 -6.58 3.04
N PHE A 278 9.36 -6.93 4.07
CA PHE A 278 10.03 -6.02 4.99
C PHE A 278 11.34 -5.47 4.37
N GLY A 279 11.32 -4.23 3.92
CA GLY A 279 12.44 -3.58 3.22
C GLY A 279 12.80 -2.20 3.73
N GLY A 280 13.83 -1.59 3.15
CA GLY A 280 14.22 -0.20 3.40
C GLY A 280 14.39 0.14 4.88
N MET A 281 13.84 1.27 5.30
CA MET A 281 13.98 1.79 6.66
C MET A 281 13.43 0.84 7.73
N ARG A 282 12.32 0.15 7.43
CA ARG A 282 11.71 -0.86 8.31
C ARG A 282 12.70 -1.97 8.67
N LYS A 283 13.41 -2.49 7.68
CA LYS A 283 14.46 -3.50 7.91
C LYS A 283 15.67 -2.93 8.65
N THR A 284 16.04 -1.68 8.37
CA THR A 284 17.19 -1.01 8.99
C THR A 284 17.02 -0.79 10.49
N ILE A 285 15.83 -0.39 10.93
CA ILE A 285 15.61 -0.03 12.34
C ILE A 285 15.11 -1.19 13.20
N PHE A 286 14.70 -2.31 12.59
CA PHE A 286 14.22 -3.50 13.33
C PHE A 286 15.03 -4.80 13.05
N PRO A 287 16.36 -4.82 13.16
CA PRO A 287 17.18 -6.03 12.93
C PRO A 287 16.84 -7.22 13.84
N ALA A 288 16.33 -7.02 15.06
CA ALA A 288 15.98 -8.16 15.92
C ALA A 288 14.81 -8.99 15.37
N LEU A 289 13.89 -8.39 14.62
CA LEU A 289 12.82 -9.13 13.94
C LEU A 289 13.40 -10.10 12.90
N ILE A 290 14.40 -9.67 12.12
CA ILE A 290 15.08 -10.52 11.14
C ILE A 290 15.76 -11.69 11.84
N SER A 291 16.46 -11.44 12.94
CA SER A 291 17.11 -12.47 13.73
C SER A 291 16.11 -13.48 14.34
N ALA A 292 14.94 -13.00 14.78
CA ALA A 292 13.87 -13.85 15.29
C ALA A 292 13.27 -14.72 14.17
N TYR A 293 13.06 -14.13 13.00
CA TYR A 293 12.58 -14.84 11.81
C TYR A 293 13.56 -15.93 11.36
N ASP A 294 14.86 -15.64 11.25
CA ASP A 294 15.84 -16.62 10.78
C ASP A 294 15.90 -17.84 11.70
N ARG A 295 15.76 -17.63 13.02
CA ARG A 295 15.67 -18.73 13.97
C ARG A 295 14.39 -19.54 13.81
N TRP A 296 13.24 -18.88 13.64
CA TRP A 296 11.99 -19.58 13.37
C TRP A 296 12.07 -20.37 12.06
N ALA A 297 12.60 -19.80 10.99
CA ALA A 297 12.76 -20.49 9.71
C ALA A 297 13.67 -21.72 9.82
N ALA A 298 14.67 -21.69 10.71
CA ALA A 298 15.58 -22.82 10.94
C ALA A 298 15.01 -23.90 11.87
N THR A 299 14.19 -23.55 12.86
CA THR A 299 13.79 -24.47 13.93
C THR A 299 12.28 -24.69 14.09
N GLY A 300 11.45 -23.92 13.39
CA GLY A 300 10.00 -23.85 13.59
C GLY A 300 9.56 -23.21 14.93
N ASP A 301 10.49 -22.70 15.74
CA ASP A 301 10.19 -22.18 17.08
C ASP A 301 9.69 -20.74 17.00
N LEU A 302 8.39 -20.55 17.24
CA LEU A 302 7.74 -19.25 17.25
C LEU A 302 8.06 -18.40 18.48
N SER A 303 8.68 -18.95 19.53
CA SER A 303 8.88 -18.26 20.82
C SER A 303 9.63 -16.93 20.71
N ARG A 304 10.54 -16.81 19.74
CA ARG A 304 11.27 -15.56 19.47
C ARG A 304 10.42 -14.54 18.76
N LEU A 305 9.59 -14.97 17.80
CA LEU A 305 8.65 -14.09 17.11
C LEU A 305 7.55 -13.60 18.06
N THR A 306 7.04 -14.45 18.95
CA THR A 306 6.09 -14.04 19.99
C THR A 306 6.68 -12.97 20.91
N ARG A 307 7.93 -13.18 21.37
CA ARG A 307 8.60 -12.22 22.26
C ARG A 307 8.90 -10.90 21.55
N ILE A 308 9.39 -10.95 20.31
CA ILE A 308 9.76 -9.72 19.59
C ILE A 308 8.53 -8.90 19.22
N ALA A 309 7.38 -9.53 18.98
CA ALA A 309 6.12 -8.83 18.79
C ALA A 309 5.73 -8.04 20.05
N ALA A 310 5.73 -8.69 21.22
CA ALA A 310 5.37 -8.06 22.48
C ALA A 310 6.36 -6.96 22.92
N SER A 311 7.67 -7.21 22.85
CA SER A 311 8.67 -6.19 23.20
C SER A 311 8.71 -5.06 22.17
N GLY A 312 8.50 -5.38 20.90
CA GLY A 312 8.44 -4.40 19.82
C GLY A 312 7.27 -3.43 20.00
N GLU A 313 6.09 -3.91 20.39
CA GLU A 313 4.94 -3.04 20.63
C GLU A 313 5.28 -1.96 21.66
N GLN A 314 5.84 -2.37 22.81
CA GLN A 314 6.23 -1.45 23.88
C GLN A 314 7.31 -0.47 23.42
N HIS A 315 8.33 -0.97 22.70
CA HIS A 315 9.45 -0.18 22.20
C HIS A 315 9.00 0.88 21.19
N TRP A 316 8.27 0.49 20.16
CA TRP A 316 7.82 1.39 19.09
C TRP A 316 6.79 2.40 19.59
N ALA A 317 5.89 1.99 20.51
CA ALA A 317 4.99 2.93 21.18
C ALA A 317 5.75 3.97 22.01
N HIS A 318 6.76 3.55 22.77
CA HIS A 318 7.59 4.47 23.56
C HIS A 318 8.39 5.43 22.66
N LEU A 319 9.02 4.90 21.60
CA LEU A 319 9.77 5.71 20.66
C LEU A 319 8.84 6.70 19.94
N GLY A 320 7.70 6.26 19.43
CA GLY A 320 6.72 7.11 18.74
C GLY A 320 6.28 8.32 19.59
N ARG A 321 5.97 8.10 20.87
CA ARG A 321 5.63 9.20 21.81
C ARG A 321 6.80 10.16 22.03
N ARG A 322 8.05 9.67 22.02
CA ARG A 322 9.23 10.54 22.10
C ARG A 322 9.47 11.37 20.84
N LEU A 323 9.12 10.84 19.65
CA LEU A 323 9.18 11.61 18.41
C LEU A 323 8.18 12.79 18.47
N LEU A 324 6.96 12.54 18.95
CA LEU A 324 5.97 13.61 19.16
C LEU A 324 6.47 14.67 20.14
N ASN A 325 7.12 14.28 21.24
CA ASN A 325 7.71 15.25 22.19
C ASN A 325 8.85 16.08 21.56
N LEU A 326 9.63 15.51 20.63
CA LEU A 326 10.63 16.26 19.89
C LEU A 326 9.98 17.24 18.92
N PHE A 327 8.91 16.83 18.25
CA PHE A 327 8.14 17.70 17.37
C PHE A 327 7.51 18.87 18.15
N ASP A 328 6.88 18.60 19.29
CA ASP A 328 6.33 19.64 20.17
C ASP A 328 7.39 20.66 20.62
N LYS A 329 8.62 20.19 20.88
CA LYS A 329 9.72 21.05 21.32
C LYS A 329 10.38 21.86 20.20
N TYR A 330 10.53 21.28 19.00
CA TYR A 330 11.38 21.82 17.93
C TYR A 330 10.60 22.24 16.67
N GLY A 331 9.31 21.92 16.55
CA GLY A 331 8.49 22.22 15.38
C GLY A 331 9.14 21.72 14.08
N ASP A 332 9.29 22.62 13.11
CA ASP A 332 9.87 22.34 11.80
C ASP A 332 11.38 21.99 11.86
N GLU A 333 12.08 22.32 12.95
CA GLU A 333 13.49 21.96 13.16
C GLU A 333 13.66 20.54 13.76
N SER A 334 12.57 19.77 13.87
CA SER A 334 12.58 18.45 14.51
C SER A 334 13.19 17.32 13.68
N ALA A 335 13.43 17.52 12.37
CA ALA A 335 13.90 16.46 11.48
C ALA A 335 15.23 15.81 11.94
N GLN A 336 16.25 16.62 12.23
CA GLN A 336 17.55 16.11 12.69
C GLN A 336 17.49 15.40 14.06
N PRO A 337 16.86 15.97 15.12
CA PRO A 337 16.76 15.28 16.40
C PRO A 337 15.89 14.01 16.33
N ILE A 338 14.84 13.99 15.51
CA ILE A 338 14.04 12.78 15.23
C ILE A 338 14.92 11.69 14.61
N ALA A 339 15.66 12.00 13.55
CA ALA A 339 16.52 11.03 12.89
C ALA A 339 17.60 10.46 13.83
N ALA A 340 18.26 11.34 14.60
CA ALA A 340 19.25 10.92 15.59
C ALA A 340 18.64 10.01 16.66
N LEU A 341 17.41 10.31 17.11
CA LEU A 341 16.74 9.50 18.11
C LEU A 341 16.40 8.10 17.57
N VAL A 342 15.87 7.98 16.36
CA VAL A 342 15.54 6.68 15.75
C VAL A 342 16.79 5.83 15.55
N GLU A 343 17.89 6.41 15.07
CA GLU A 343 19.17 5.71 14.87
C GLU A 343 19.73 5.12 16.17
N GLN A 344 19.51 5.78 17.31
CA GLN A 344 19.95 5.31 18.63
C GLN A 344 19.01 4.27 19.27
N ASN A 345 17.82 4.08 18.72
CA ASN A 345 16.77 3.23 19.29
C ASN A 345 16.27 2.18 18.29
N LYS A 346 17.20 1.63 17.48
CA LYS A 346 16.92 0.43 16.68
C LYS A 346 16.67 -0.76 17.61
N LEU A 347 15.81 -1.68 17.17
CA LEU A 347 15.47 -2.90 17.91
C LEU A 347 15.99 -4.13 17.16
#